data_AF-A0A948FF60-F1
#
_entry.id   AF-A0A948FF60-F1
#
_cell.length_a   1.000
_cell.length_b   1.000
_cell.length_c   1.000
_cell.angle_alpha   90.00
_cell.angle_beta   90.00
_cell.angle_gamma   90.00
#
_symmetry.space_group_name_H-M   'P 1'
#
loop_
_entity.id
_entity.type
_entity.pdbx_description
1 polymer ?
#
loop_
_entity_poly.entity_id
_entity_poly.type
_entity_poly.pdbx_seq_one_letter_code
_entity_poly.pdbx_strand_id
1 'polypeptide(L)'
;MSGRTLFILAALLFTACAPAGNNIVSLMVKTGESSIDYRQGYLDGCGSGRAAKGDANHIHFKDLTRYNGAYRQGWDDAFALCGQP
;
A
#
# COMPACT_ATOMS: atom_id res chain seq x y z
N MET A 1 22.81 -18.40 36.26
CA MET A 1 22.23 -17.73 35.09
C MET A 1 22.28 -16.23 35.35
N SER A 2 23.23 -15.52 34.75
CA SER A 2 23.52 -14.11 35.07
C SER A 2 22.37 -13.21 34.63
N GLY A 3 21.95 -12.26 35.47
CA GLY A 3 20.87 -11.30 35.18
C GLY A 3 21.04 -10.51 33.87
N ARG A 4 22.27 -10.45 33.33
CA ARG A 4 22.57 -9.88 32.00
C ARG A 4 21.86 -10.61 30.86
N THR A 5 21.63 -11.91 30.96
CA THR A 5 20.96 -12.69 29.90
C THR A 5 19.46 -12.43 29.86
N LEU A 6 18.84 -12.10 31.02
CA LEU A 6 17.41 -11.79 31.12
C LEU A 6 17.07 -10.45 30.47
N PHE A 7 17.94 -9.45 30.63
CA PHE A 7 17.74 -8.12 30.04
C PHE A 7 17.83 -8.12 28.50
N ILE A 8 18.66 -8.98 27.92
CA ILE A 8 18.81 -9.07 26.46
C ILE A 8 17.56 -9.71 25.82
N LEU A 9 16.94 -10.70 26.48
CA LEU A 9 15.71 -11.34 25.99
C LEU A 9 14.51 -10.38 26.00
N ALA A 10 14.42 -9.49 26.99
CA ALA A 10 13.35 -8.51 27.11
C ALA A 10 13.44 -7.39 26.06
N ALA A 11 14.65 -7.00 25.64
CA ALA A 11 14.85 -5.95 24.64
C ALA A 11 14.44 -6.37 23.21
N LEU A 12 14.49 -7.67 22.88
CA LEU A 12 14.12 -8.21 21.57
C LEU A 12 12.60 -8.22 21.31
N LEU A 13 11.77 -8.10 22.35
CA LEU A 13 10.31 -8.14 22.23
C LEU A 13 9.67 -6.79 21.88
N PHE A 14 10.41 -5.68 21.98
CA PHE A 14 9.88 -4.33 21.72
C PHE A 14 10.07 -3.82 20.29
N THR A 15 10.80 -4.53 19.41
CA THR A 15 11.06 -4.08 18.03
C THR A 15 10.08 -4.59 16.97
N ALA A 16 9.02 -5.31 17.35
CA ALA A 16 8.10 -5.93 16.39
C ALA A 16 6.93 -5.04 15.92
N CYS A 17 6.76 -3.83 16.45
CA CYS A 17 5.66 -2.94 16.04
C CYS A 17 6.08 -1.99 14.92
N ALA A 18 6.46 -2.54 13.76
CA ALA A 18 6.56 -1.75 12.53
C ALA A 18 5.22 -1.81 11.78
N PRO A 19 4.60 -0.68 11.40
CA PRO A 19 3.34 -0.68 10.67
C PRO A 19 3.56 -1.25 9.26
N ALA A 20 3.26 -2.54 9.09
CA ALA A 20 3.45 -3.28 7.85
C ALA A 20 2.35 -3.03 6.80
N GLY A 21 1.55 -1.95 6.91
CA GLY A 21 0.31 -1.79 6.12
C GLY A 21 0.50 -1.77 4.60
N ASN A 22 1.61 -1.21 4.11
CA ASN A 22 1.73 -0.81 2.70
C ASN A 22 2.18 -1.97 1.79
N ASN A 23 3.03 -2.86 2.31
CA ASN A 23 3.58 -3.98 1.53
C ASN A 23 2.55 -5.09 1.30
N ILE A 24 1.63 -5.26 2.24
CA ILE A 24 0.63 -6.34 2.22
C ILE A 24 -0.40 -6.07 1.12
N VAL A 25 -0.83 -4.82 0.96
CA VAL A 25 -1.80 -4.44 -0.08
C VAL A 25 -1.21 -4.60 -1.48
N SER A 26 0.03 -4.13 -1.71
CA SER A 26 0.73 -4.38 -2.96
C SER A 26 0.94 -5.87 -3.25
N LEU A 27 1.16 -6.67 -2.21
CA LEU A 27 1.26 -8.12 -2.36
C LEU A 27 -0.08 -8.74 -2.78
N MET A 28 -1.19 -8.37 -2.13
CA MET A 28 -2.55 -8.86 -2.47
C MET A 28 -2.99 -8.50 -3.89
N VAL A 29 -2.55 -7.35 -4.42
CA VAL A 29 -2.77 -6.97 -5.82
C VAL A 29 -1.95 -7.86 -6.75
N LYS A 30 -0.71 -8.18 -6.39
CA LYS A 30 0.20 -9.03 -7.19
C LYS A 30 -0.18 -10.52 -7.14
N THR A 31 -0.61 -11.03 -6.00
CA THR A 31 -1.04 -12.43 -5.82
C THR A 31 -2.44 -12.67 -6.41
N GLY A 32 -3.19 -11.61 -6.69
CA GLY A 32 -4.54 -11.70 -7.24
C GLY A 32 -5.62 -12.06 -6.21
N GLU A 33 -5.30 -11.99 -4.92
CA GLU A 33 -6.27 -12.24 -3.82
C GLU A 33 -7.32 -11.13 -3.71
N SER A 34 -7.03 -9.96 -4.25
CA SER A 34 -7.96 -8.83 -4.32
C SER A 34 -8.91 -8.93 -5.53
N SER A 35 -10.10 -8.35 -5.40
CA SER A 35 -11.10 -8.34 -6.49
C SER A 35 -10.56 -7.64 -7.74
N ILE A 36 -11.08 -8.00 -8.92
CA ILE A 36 -10.70 -7.37 -10.20
C ILE A 36 -10.92 -5.86 -10.15
N ASP A 37 -12.04 -5.44 -9.56
CA ASP A 37 -12.43 -4.04 -9.48
C ASP A 37 -11.48 -3.24 -8.57
N TYR A 38 -11.10 -3.82 -7.42
CA TYR A 38 -10.07 -3.26 -6.54
C TYR A 38 -8.72 -3.12 -7.25
N ARG A 39 -8.27 -4.18 -7.94
CA ARG A 39 -6.99 -4.17 -8.66
C ARG A 39 -6.94 -3.11 -9.75
N GLN A 40 -8.03 -2.95 -10.49
CA GLN A 40 -8.11 -1.93 -11.53
C GLN A 40 -8.03 -0.53 -10.90
N GLY A 41 -8.81 -0.30 -9.84
CA GLY A 41 -8.72 0.94 -9.06
C GLY A 41 -7.30 1.22 -8.58
N TYR A 42 -6.64 0.19 -8.03
CA TYR A 42 -5.26 0.29 -7.54
C TYR A 42 -4.25 0.68 -8.63
N LEU A 43 -4.33 0.09 -9.82
CA LEU A 43 -3.45 0.43 -10.94
C LEU A 43 -3.68 1.88 -11.41
N ASP A 44 -4.94 2.26 -11.58
CA ASP A 44 -5.36 3.58 -12.03
C ASP A 44 -4.98 4.68 -11.02
N GLY A 45 -5.18 4.40 -9.73
CA GLY A 45 -4.78 5.26 -8.61
C GLY A 45 -3.28 5.44 -8.53
N CYS A 46 -2.51 4.38 -8.74
CA CYS A 46 -1.05 4.42 -8.73
C CYS A 46 -0.49 5.30 -9.85
N GLY A 47 -1.01 5.14 -11.08
CA GLY A 47 -0.65 6.00 -12.22
C GLY A 47 -1.01 7.46 -11.96
N SER A 48 -2.20 7.71 -11.43
CA SER A 48 -2.68 9.05 -11.07
C SER A 48 -1.84 9.72 -9.99
N GLY A 49 -1.42 8.97 -8.97
CA GLY A 49 -0.58 9.47 -7.88
C GLY A 49 0.80 9.90 -8.37
N ARG A 50 1.43 9.09 -9.24
CA ARG A 50 2.71 9.43 -9.88
C ARG A 50 2.61 10.66 -10.78
N ALA A 51 1.57 10.71 -11.62
CA ALA A 51 1.31 11.87 -12.49
C ALA A 51 1.11 13.16 -11.68
N ALA A 52 0.35 13.10 -10.58
CA ALA A 52 0.12 14.23 -9.69
C ALA A 52 1.40 14.74 -8.99
N LYS A 53 2.47 13.95 -8.97
CA LYS A 53 3.78 14.29 -8.42
C LYS A 53 4.80 14.72 -9.48
N GLY A 54 4.39 14.83 -10.73
CA GLY A 54 5.22 15.34 -11.83
C GLY A 54 5.92 14.28 -12.66
N ASP A 55 5.59 12.99 -12.47
CA ASP A 55 6.07 11.96 -13.40
C ASP A 55 5.30 12.04 -14.72
N ALA A 56 5.94 12.63 -15.74
CA ALA A 56 5.38 12.84 -17.06
C ALA A 56 5.11 11.54 -17.85
N ASN A 57 5.64 10.39 -17.41
CA ASN A 57 5.39 9.10 -18.05
C ASN A 57 4.09 8.44 -17.58
N HIS A 58 3.42 9.02 -16.58
CA HIS A 58 2.18 8.50 -16.05
C HIS A 58 1.00 9.41 -16.36
N ILE A 59 -0.16 8.80 -16.59
CA ILE A 59 -1.40 9.48 -16.96
C ILE A 59 -2.31 9.53 -15.74
N HIS A 60 -2.97 10.67 -15.55
CA HIS A 60 -4.07 10.77 -14.60
C HIS A 60 -5.26 9.96 -15.12
N PHE A 61 -5.61 8.89 -14.42
CA PHE A 61 -6.71 8.02 -14.80
C PHE A 61 -7.57 7.70 -13.58
N LYS A 62 -8.79 8.21 -13.59
CA LYS A 62 -9.83 7.92 -12.61
C LYS A 62 -11.14 7.69 -13.36
N ASP A 63 -11.61 6.44 -13.37
CA ASP A 63 -12.90 6.12 -13.96
C ASP A 63 -14.02 6.52 -13.00
N LEU A 64 -14.65 7.66 -13.28
CA LEU A 64 -15.74 8.21 -12.46
C LEU A 64 -17.01 7.35 -12.50
N THR A 65 -17.23 6.55 -13.56
CA THR A 65 -18.38 5.66 -13.65
C THR A 65 -18.26 4.47 -12.70
N ARG A 66 -17.03 4.13 -12.33
CA ARG A 66 -16.66 3.02 -11.45
C ARG A 66 -16.16 3.48 -10.09
N TYR A 67 -16.10 4.79 -9.81
CA TYR A 67 -15.58 5.34 -8.56
C TYR A 67 -16.53 5.14 -7.36
N ASN A 68 -16.81 3.87 -7.06
CA ASN A 68 -17.58 3.38 -5.95
C ASN A 68 -16.96 2.04 -5.48
N GLY A 69 -17.45 1.52 -4.35
CA GLY A 69 -17.11 0.17 -3.87
C GLY A 69 -15.61 -0.14 -3.85
N ALA A 70 -15.26 -1.30 -4.42
CA ALA A 70 -13.90 -1.84 -4.42
C ALA A 70 -12.94 -1.06 -5.32
N TYR A 71 -13.39 -0.58 -6.48
CA TYR A 71 -12.56 0.26 -7.36
C TYR A 71 -12.14 1.56 -6.66
N ARG A 72 -13.08 2.26 -6.02
CA ARG A 72 -12.76 3.47 -5.25
C ARG A 72 -11.72 3.19 -4.19
N GLN A 73 -11.91 2.11 -3.42
CA GLN A 73 -10.97 1.75 -2.36
C GLN A 73 -9.57 1.51 -2.91
N GLY A 74 -9.44 0.70 -3.96
CA GLY A 74 -8.14 0.45 -4.59
C GLY A 74 -7.50 1.73 -5.13
N TRP A 75 -8.27 2.62 -5.75
CA TRP A 75 -7.77 3.90 -6.27
C TRP A 75 -7.25 4.79 -5.16
N ASP A 76 -8.02 4.96 -4.08
CA ASP A 76 -7.66 5.81 -2.94
C ASP A 76 -6.40 5.27 -2.24
N ASP A 77 -6.32 3.96 -2.02
CA ASP A 77 -5.16 3.29 -1.42
C ASP A 77 -3.90 3.52 -2.26
N ALA A 78 -3.97 3.29 -3.57
CA ALA A 78 -2.81 3.39 -4.44
C ALA A 78 -2.37 4.83 -4.76
N PHE A 79 -3.32 5.78 -4.84
CA PHE A 79 -3.01 7.18 -5.10
C PHE A 79 -2.13 7.78 -4.00
N ALA A 80 -2.44 7.46 -2.73
CA ALA A 80 -1.64 7.90 -1.60
C ALA A 80 -0.27 7.21 -1.54
N LEU A 81 -0.22 5.91 -1.84
CA LEU A 81 1.00 5.09 -1.73
C LEU A 81 2.00 5.36 -2.86
N CYS A 82 1.55 5.28 -4.12
CA CYS A 82 2.42 5.46 -5.28
C CYS A 82 2.78 6.93 -5.55
N GLY A 83 2.12 7.87 -4.88
CA GLY A 83 2.47 9.28 -4.88
C GLY A 83 3.56 9.64 -3.86
N GLN A 84 4.13 8.68 -3.11
CA GLN A 84 5.28 8.92 -2.25
C GLN A 84 6.60 8.70 -3.03
N PRO A 85 7.61 9.55 -2.84
CA PRO A 85 8.92 9.44 -3.50
C PRO A 85 9.71 8.19 -3.07
#